data_AF-A0A410RSS2-F1
#
_entry.id   AF-A0A410RSS2-F1
#
_cell.length_a   1.000
_cell.length_b   1.000
_cell.length_c   1.000
_cell.angle_alpha   90.00
_cell.angle_beta   90.00
_cell.angle_gamma   90.00
#
_symmetry.space_group_name_H-M   'P 1'
#
loop_
_entity.id
_entity.type
_entity.pdbx_description
1 polymer ?
#
loop_
_entity_poly.entity_id
_entity_poly.type
_entity_poly.pdbx_seq_one_letter_code
_entity_poly.pdbx_strand_id
1 'polypeptide(L)'
;MALTTEAFGLTDVGRKRQHNEDAMMVDASLGLFMVADGMGGHAAGEVASARATEVVKQHIAANRHLLKDLAQNPTADSRSAAAALVEVAVQRACADIYRTAMTDASKRGMGTTFVCLAVGGNKGVIGHVGDSRVYLVRHGQCHRLTEDHTLVAAQLKAGTITKEQAATSQYRNVITRAVGIQESVQVDTLIVDLMPGDVFLLCSDGLHGYIEDEEILPLVAGLQPGDLPRKLVEMANERGGKDNITAVVVKVAGDSAALASEETSEAQSRMEALRKIPLFRHLTYKEQTAVLSIATTRTYPAGREIVVEGQPGEELFVVIRGRVAIEKNGVEIAELRSGGHFGEMGLIDNAPRSATVRATEPTRTMVIARSDLMGLMKREAILAVKMLWSFVQVLSDRLRATNSELSEARQELAVAQAIQPFAED
;
A
#
# COMPACT_ATOMS: atom_id res chain seq x y z
N MET A 1 -5.80 -19.07 15.74
CA MET A 1 -5.13 -18.26 16.78
C MET A 1 -4.88 -16.88 16.21
N ALA A 2 -5.03 -15.82 17.01
CA ALA A 2 -4.84 -14.44 16.55
C ALA A 2 -3.35 -14.14 16.36
N LEU A 3 -3.01 -13.35 15.32
CA LEU A 3 -1.69 -12.76 15.18
C LEU A 3 -1.40 -11.88 16.40
N THR A 4 -0.16 -11.92 16.87
CA THR A 4 0.33 -11.05 17.93
C THR A 4 1.41 -10.14 17.38
N THR A 5 1.62 -8.99 18.02
CA THR A 5 2.70 -8.08 17.67
C THR A 5 3.66 -7.98 18.84
N GLU A 6 4.95 -8.08 18.53
CA GLU A 6 6.04 -7.77 19.45
C GLU A 6 6.69 -6.50 18.92
N ALA A 7 6.88 -5.49 19.77
CA ALA A 7 7.35 -4.20 19.31
C ALA A 7 8.37 -3.58 20.26
N PHE A 8 9.35 -2.90 19.68
CA PHE A 8 10.48 -2.30 20.38
C PHE A 8 10.75 -0.94 19.76
N GLY A 9 11.06 0.05 20.59
CA GLY A 9 11.35 1.40 20.14
C GLY A 9 12.57 1.96 20.87
N LEU A 10 13.35 2.76 20.16
CA LEU A 10 14.40 3.58 20.74
C LEU A 10 14.40 4.96 20.07
N THR A 11 14.60 5.98 20.90
CA THR A 11 14.82 7.36 20.46
C THR A 11 16.10 7.88 21.12
N ASP A 12 16.91 8.62 20.37
CA ASP A 12 18.18 9.18 20.81
C ASP A 12 18.33 10.62 20.31
N VAL A 13 18.93 11.49 21.12
CA VAL A 13 19.17 12.91 20.78
C VAL A 13 20.06 13.05 19.54
N GLY A 14 20.88 12.05 19.24
CA GLY A 14 21.95 12.16 18.25
C GLY A 14 23.22 12.76 18.84
N ARG A 15 24.22 12.99 17.99
CA ARG A 15 25.54 13.54 18.39
C ARG A 15 25.63 15.06 18.32
N LYS A 16 24.75 15.73 17.57
CA LYS A 16 24.85 17.17 17.28
C LYS A 16 23.71 18.03 17.82
N ARG A 17 22.59 17.43 18.22
CA ARG A 17 21.48 18.15 18.87
C ARG A 17 21.70 18.20 20.39
N GLN A 18 21.04 19.15 21.05
CA GLN A 18 21.04 19.28 22.51
C GLN A 18 19.75 18.74 23.16
N HIS A 19 18.68 18.70 22.37
CA HIS A 19 17.35 18.28 22.79
C HIS A 19 16.82 17.24 21.79
N ASN A 20 15.92 16.40 22.28
CA ASN A 20 15.19 15.46 21.45
C ASN A 20 13.80 16.03 21.15
N GLU A 21 13.55 16.39 19.89
CA GLU A 21 12.27 16.84 19.38
C GLU A 21 11.45 15.66 18.83
N ASP A 22 12.02 14.48 18.68
CA ASP A 22 11.29 13.27 18.31
C ASP A 22 10.44 12.72 19.47
N ALA A 23 9.28 12.16 19.12
CA ALA A 23 8.46 11.35 19.99
C ALA A 23 8.16 9.99 19.34
N MET A 24 8.08 8.95 20.16
CA MET A 24 7.61 7.63 19.73
C MET A 24 6.56 7.08 20.69
N MET A 25 5.74 6.16 20.19
CA MET A 25 4.84 5.38 21.02
C MET A 25 4.83 3.92 20.59
N VAL A 26 4.95 3.04 21.58
CA VAL A 26 4.77 1.59 21.43
C VAL A 26 3.70 1.14 22.41
N ASP A 27 2.48 0.93 21.91
CA ASP A 27 1.36 0.43 22.70
C ASP A 27 0.83 -0.87 22.09
N ALA A 28 1.48 -1.98 22.44
CA ALA A 28 1.12 -3.31 21.96
C ALA A 28 -0.31 -3.73 22.38
N SER A 29 -0.83 -3.17 23.48
CA SER A 29 -2.20 -3.45 23.96
C SER A 29 -3.27 -2.84 23.06
N LEU A 30 -2.98 -1.66 22.49
CA LEU A 30 -3.80 -0.99 21.50
C LEU A 30 -3.46 -1.39 20.07
N GLY A 31 -2.35 -2.11 19.85
CA GLY A 31 -1.81 -2.37 18.53
C GLY A 31 -1.36 -1.08 17.83
N LEU A 32 -0.91 -0.07 18.57
CA LEU A 32 -0.59 1.25 18.03
C LEU A 32 0.90 1.56 18.18
N PHE A 33 1.53 1.87 17.05
CA PHE A 33 2.96 2.18 16.97
C PHE A 33 3.14 3.48 16.19
N MET A 34 3.92 4.42 16.72
CA MET A 34 4.03 5.77 16.16
C MET A 34 5.45 6.33 16.27
N VAL A 35 5.81 7.15 15.29
CA VAL A 35 6.99 8.03 15.31
C VAL A 35 6.53 9.42 14.84
N ALA A 36 6.95 10.45 15.53
CA ALA A 36 6.69 11.84 15.19
C ALA A 36 7.98 12.64 15.37
N ASP A 37 8.44 13.30 14.31
CA ASP A 37 9.65 14.14 14.32
C ASP A 37 9.25 15.59 14.52
N GLY A 38 9.64 16.17 15.66
CA GLY A 38 9.25 17.52 16.05
C GLY A 38 10.10 18.57 15.34
N MET A 39 9.44 19.60 14.82
CA MET A 39 10.08 20.64 14.01
C MET A 39 9.59 22.01 14.46
N GLY A 40 10.53 22.94 14.62
CA GLY A 40 10.20 24.30 15.05
C GLY A 40 11.39 25.18 15.39
N GLY A 41 12.61 24.63 15.51
CA GLY A 41 13.78 25.43 15.86
C GLY A 41 13.63 26.02 17.27
N HIS A 42 13.38 27.32 17.39
CA HIS A 42 13.03 27.93 18.68
C HIS A 42 11.58 27.63 19.13
N ALA A 43 10.77 27.00 18.29
CA ALA A 43 9.34 26.77 18.49
C ALA A 43 9.02 25.30 18.84
N ALA A 44 9.34 24.90 20.07
CA ALA A 44 8.74 23.77 20.79
C ALA A 44 8.38 22.51 19.97
N GLY A 45 9.32 21.99 19.16
CA GLY A 45 9.11 20.80 18.33
C GLY A 45 8.77 19.56 19.16
N GLU A 46 9.42 19.43 20.31
CA GLU A 46 9.17 18.37 21.30
C GLU A 46 7.73 18.39 21.85
N VAL A 47 7.13 19.59 21.94
CA VAL A 47 5.73 19.74 22.38
C VAL A 47 4.80 19.26 21.28
N ALA A 48 5.08 19.62 20.02
CA ALA A 48 4.26 19.21 18.89
C ALA A 48 4.27 17.69 18.68
N SER A 49 5.45 17.06 18.67
CA SER A 49 5.59 15.60 18.46
C SER A 49 4.95 14.80 19.59
N ALA A 50 5.21 15.18 20.85
CA ALA A 50 4.57 14.55 22.01
C ALA A 50 3.04 14.68 21.96
N ARG A 51 2.54 15.89 21.67
CA ARG A 51 1.09 16.14 21.60
C ARG A 51 0.42 15.36 20.47
N ALA A 52 1.08 15.21 19.31
CA ALA A 52 0.56 14.42 18.20
C ALA A 52 0.34 12.96 18.62
N THR A 53 1.34 12.33 19.21
CA THR A 53 1.24 10.93 19.65
C THR A 53 0.14 10.73 20.69
N GLU A 54 -0.03 11.68 21.62
CA GLU A 54 -1.05 11.57 22.66
C GLU A 54 -2.47 11.73 22.11
N VAL A 55 -2.73 12.75 21.29
CA VAL A 55 -4.06 13.00 20.72
C VAL A 55 -4.48 11.84 19.81
N VAL A 56 -3.56 11.31 18.99
CA VAL A 56 -3.83 10.15 18.15
C VAL A 56 -4.14 8.93 19.00
N LYS A 57 -3.34 8.64 20.03
CA LYS A 57 -3.60 7.52 20.96
C LYS A 57 -5.02 7.57 21.52
N GLN A 58 -5.44 8.73 22.04
CA GLN A 58 -6.75 8.90 22.65
C GLN A 58 -7.88 8.62 21.65
N HIS A 59 -7.76 9.14 20.43
CA HIS A 59 -8.78 8.93 19.40
C HIS A 59 -8.87 7.47 18.94
N ILE A 60 -7.72 6.81 18.71
CA ILE A 60 -7.67 5.40 18.32
C ILE A 60 -8.21 4.51 19.44
N ALA A 61 -7.83 4.75 20.69
CA ALA A 61 -8.30 3.97 21.83
C ALA A 61 -9.82 4.01 21.98
N ALA A 62 -10.43 5.21 21.80
CA ALA A 62 -11.88 5.39 21.88
C ALA A 62 -12.65 4.68 20.74
N ASN A 63 -12.02 4.50 19.57
CA ASN A 63 -12.67 3.98 18.36
C ASN A 63 -12.07 2.65 17.86
N ARG A 64 -11.35 1.94 18.72
CA ARG A 64 -10.67 0.65 18.45
C ARG A 64 -11.55 -0.44 17.83
N HIS A 65 -12.87 -0.33 17.95
CA HIS A 65 -13.82 -1.28 17.38
C HIS A 65 -13.80 -1.26 15.84
N LEU A 66 -13.50 -0.13 15.20
CA LEU A 66 -13.41 -0.01 13.74
C LEU A 66 -12.25 -0.84 13.16
N LEU A 67 -11.11 -0.89 13.86
CA LEU A 67 -9.97 -1.74 13.48
C LEU A 67 -10.31 -3.23 13.63
N LYS A 68 -11.11 -3.59 14.63
CA LYS A 68 -11.59 -4.97 14.82
C LYS A 68 -12.57 -5.37 13.71
N ASP A 69 -13.49 -4.48 13.35
CA ASP A 69 -14.45 -4.73 12.26
C ASP A 69 -13.74 -4.91 10.92
N LEU A 70 -12.73 -4.08 10.62
CA LEU A 70 -11.87 -4.28 9.44
C LEU A 70 -11.24 -5.68 9.40
N ALA A 71 -10.79 -6.20 10.54
CA ALA A 71 -10.18 -7.53 10.62
C ALA A 71 -11.20 -8.65 10.40
N GLN A 72 -12.39 -8.51 10.97
CA GLN A 72 -13.42 -9.55 10.97
C GLN A 72 -14.26 -9.55 9.68
N ASN A 73 -14.58 -8.36 9.17
CA ASN A 73 -15.45 -8.14 8.03
C ASN A 73 -14.81 -7.12 7.07
N PRO A 74 -13.79 -7.50 6.27
CA PRO A 74 -13.03 -6.57 5.43
C PRO A 74 -13.78 -6.10 4.16
N THR A 75 -14.96 -5.50 4.33
CA THR A 75 -15.77 -4.86 3.29
C THR A 75 -15.21 -3.50 2.87
N ALA A 76 -15.71 -2.93 1.78
CA ALA A 76 -15.33 -1.58 1.36
C ALA A 76 -15.62 -0.54 2.47
N ASP A 77 -16.74 -0.69 3.18
CA ASP A 77 -17.15 0.23 4.24
C ASP A 77 -16.25 0.14 5.47
N SER A 78 -15.92 -1.06 5.96
CA SER A 78 -15.05 -1.21 7.12
C SER A 78 -13.61 -0.75 6.84
N ARG A 79 -13.14 -0.95 5.59
CA ARG A 79 -11.87 -0.39 5.10
C ARG A 79 -11.88 1.13 5.10
N SER A 80 -12.91 1.73 4.52
CA SER A 80 -13.09 3.19 4.51
C SER A 80 -13.14 3.76 5.93
N ALA A 81 -13.91 3.14 6.83
CA ALA A 81 -14.04 3.57 8.22
C ALA A 81 -12.71 3.46 8.99
N ALA A 82 -11.93 2.40 8.78
CA ALA A 82 -10.63 2.22 9.42
C ALA A 82 -9.56 3.20 8.89
N ALA A 83 -9.56 3.49 7.59
CA ALA A 83 -8.71 4.55 7.04
C ALA A 83 -9.09 5.93 7.60
N ALA A 84 -10.39 6.25 7.61
CA ALA A 84 -10.92 7.50 8.16
C ALA A 84 -10.62 7.65 9.66
N LEU A 85 -10.60 6.55 10.42
CA LEU A 85 -10.22 6.57 11.84
C LEU A 85 -8.81 7.16 12.04
N VAL A 86 -7.83 6.69 11.26
CA VAL A 86 -6.45 7.19 11.35
C VAL A 86 -6.35 8.62 10.81
N GLU A 87 -7.00 8.92 9.68
CA GLU A 87 -7.03 10.27 9.10
C GLU A 87 -7.60 11.30 10.09
N VAL A 88 -8.75 11.01 10.70
CA VAL A 88 -9.40 11.89 11.69
C VAL A 88 -8.54 12.03 12.95
N ALA A 89 -7.87 10.96 13.40
CA ALA A 89 -6.96 11.04 14.54
C ALA A 89 -5.83 12.07 14.30
N VAL A 90 -5.20 12.00 13.12
CA VAL A 90 -4.10 12.89 12.74
C VAL A 90 -4.61 14.31 12.49
N GLN A 91 -5.77 14.50 11.86
CA GLN A 91 -6.37 15.84 11.71
C GLN A 91 -6.73 16.49 13.05
N ARG A 92 -7.21 15.69 14.03
CA ARG A 92 -7.46 16.19 15.39
C ARG A 92 -6.17 16.66 16.06
N ALA A 93 -5.10 15.88 15.93
CA ALA A 93 -3.77 16.29 16.41
C ALA A 93 -3.30 17.58 15.73
N CYS A 94 -3.47 17.69 14.41
CA CYS A 94 -3.13 18.88 13.63
C CYS A 94 -3.84 20.13 14.17
N ALA A 95 -5.16 20.06 14.31
CA ALA A 95 -5.95 21.20 14.79
C ALA A 95 -5.63 21.57 16.24
N ASP A 96 -5.31 20.59 17.10
CA ASP A 96 -4.94 20.82 18.50
C ASP A 96 -3.56 21.48 18.64
N ILE A 97 -2.55 21.00 17.90
CA ILE A 97 -1.20 21.59 17.86
C ILE A 97 -1.26 23.00 17.28
N TYR A 98 -1.99 23.20 16.19
CA TYR A 98 -2.17 24.52 15.57
C TYR A 98 -2.83 25.52 16.54
N ARG A 99 -3.90 25.12 17.22
CA ARG A 99 -4.57 25.97 18.23
C ARG A 99 -3.62 26.33 19.37
N THR A 100 -2.86 25.36 19.87
CA THR A 100 -1.86 25.59 20.92
C THR A 100 -0.81 26.61 20.46
N ALA A 101 -0.29 26.46 19.24
CA ALA A 101 0.68 27.37 18.63
C ALA A 101 0.14 28.79 18.41
N MET A 102 -1.17 28.95 18.21
CA MET A 102 -1.82 30.26 18.08
C MET A 102 -2.04 30.95 19.42
N THR A 103 -2.24 30.19 20.50
CA THR A 103 -2.49 30.73 21.84
C THR A 103 -1.21 31.04 22.64
N ASP A 104 -0.10 30.37 22.33
CA ASP A 104 1.17 30.51 23.03
C ASP A 104 2.24 31.03 22.06
N ALA A 105 2.65 32.28 22.25
CA ALA A 105 3.64 32.93 21.38
C ALA A 105 5.00 32.21 21.35
N SER A 106 5.35 31.47 22.41
CA SER A 106 6.59 30.69 22.47
C SER A 106 6.55 29.41 21.61
N LYS A 107 5.35 28.99 21.19
CA LYS A 107 5.10 27.76 20.40
C LYS A 107 4.67 28.06 18.97
N ARG A 108 4.74 29.32 18.55
CA ARG A 108 4.33 29.73 17.20
C ARG A 108 5.17 29.01 16.15
N GLY A 109 4.48 28.33 15.23
CA GLY A 109 5.12 27.60 14.14
C GLY A 109 5.65 26.22 14.53
N MET A 110 5.37 25.74 15.75
CA MET A 110 5.64 24.34 16.08
C MET A 110 4.85 23.42 15.15
N GLY A 111 5.48 22.33 14.74
CA GLY A 111 4.85 21.29 13.95
C GLY A 111 5.58 19.98 14.14
N THR A 112 5.08 18.94 13.50
CA THR A 112 5.73 17.63 13.56
C THR A 112 5.40 16.82 12.31
N THR A 113 6.33 15.96 11.90
CA THR A 113 5.99 14.83 11.03
C THR A 113 5.24 13.78 11.83
N PHE A 114 4.63 12.82 11.15
CA PHE A 114 3.88 11.76 11.81
C PHE A 114 3.80 10.52 10.95
N VAL A 115 4.19 9.37 11.50
CA VAL A 115 3.86 8.05 10.97
C VAL A 115 3.27 7.17 12.06
N CYS A 116 2.30 6.34 11.69
CA CYS A 116 1.78 5.30 12.57
C CYS A 116 1.51 4.00 11.84
N LEU A 117 1.48 2.91 12.61
CA LEU A 117 0.88 1.64 12.26
C LEU A 117 -0.14 1.29 13.35
N ALA A 118 -1.43 1.25 12.99
CA ALA A 118 -2.52 0.85 13.87
C ALA A 118 -3.04 -0.52 13.44
N VAL A 119 -2.90 -1.52 14.31
CA VAL A 119 -3.15 -2.94 14.04
C VAL A 119 -4.49 -3.38 14.64
N GLY A 120 -5.31 -4.03 13.82
CA GLY A 120 -6.51 -4.76 14.23
C GLY A 120 -6.49 -6.17 13.64
N GLY A 121 -6.30 -7.20 14.48
CA GLY A 121 -6.25 -8.59 14.02
C GLY A 121 -5.15 -8.81 12.98
N ASN A 122 -5.53 -9.22 11.77
CA ASN A 122 -4.63 -9.43 10.62
C ASN A 122 -4.56 -8.24 9.65
N LYS A 123 -5.04 -7.06 10.05
CA LYS A 123 -5.03 -5.84 9.26
C LYS A 123 -4.30 -4.72 10.00
N GLY A 124 -3.64 -3.86 9.24
CA GLY A 124 -2.98 -2.67 9.74
C GLY A 124 -3.40 -1.46 8.91
N VAL A 125 -3.48 -0.31 9.56
CA VAL A 125 -3.67 0.99 8.89
C VAL A 125 -2.44 1.84 9.17
N ILE A 126 -1.75 2.23 8.11
CA ILE A 126 -0.65 3.18 8.15
C ILE A 126 -1.22 4.58 7.94
N GLY A 127 -0.79 5.53 8.75
CA GLY A 127 -1.03 6.96 8.55
C GLY A 127 0.30 7.68 8.41
N HIS A 128 0.41 8.64 7.49
CA HIS A 128 1.67 9.30 7.16
C HIS A 128 1.47 10.79 6.80
N VAL A 129 2.27 11.65 7.44
CA VAL A 129 2.42 13.08 7.15
C VAL A 129 3.89 13.49 7.39
N GLY A 130 4.61 13.89 6.34
CA GLY A 130 5.96 14.43 6.47
C GLY A 130 6.93 13.52 5.73
N ASP A 131 8.13 13.37 6.25
CA ASP A 131 9.19 12.54 5.66
C ASP A 131 9.66 11.40 6.57
N SER A 132 9.14 11.28 7.80
CA SER A 132 9.24 10.03 8.56
C SER A 132 8.70 8.84 7.74
N ARG A 133 9.31 7.67 7.88
CA ARG A 133 9.07 6.52 6.99
C ARG A 133 8.53 5.29 7.67
N VAL A 134 7.79 4.49 6.90
CA VAL A 134 7.42 3.10 7.25
C VAL A 134 7.97 2.15 6.21
N TYR A 135 8.69 1.13 6.68
CA TYR A 135 9.20 0.02 5.89
C TYR A 135 8.55 -1.30 6.33
N LEU A 136 8.40 -2.23 5.39
CA LEU A 136 7.98 -3.61 5.62
C LEU A 136 9.03 -4.57 5.05
N VAL A 137 9.58 -5.41 5.91
CA VAL A 137 10.39 -6.56 5.51
C VAL A 137 9.52 -7.81 5.53
N ARG A 138 9.34 -8.41 4.35
CA ARG A 138 8.49 -9.58 4.12
C ARG A 138 9.11 -10.47 3.06
N HIS A 139 9.14 -11.78 3.33
CA HIS A 139 9.66 -12.81 2.40
C HIS A 139 11.02 -12.45 1.78
N GLY A 140 11.95 -11.91 2.58
CA GLY A 140 13.29 -11.55 2.12
C GLY A 140 13.35 -10.30 1.23
N GLN A 141 12.32 -9.46 1.23
CA GLN A 141 12.29 -8.18 0.52
C GLN A 141 11.99 -7.04 1.49
N CYS A 142 12.62 -5.89 1.28
CA CYS A 142 12.30 -4.63 1.97
C CYS A 142 11.42 -3.77 1.06
N HIS A 143 10.34 -3.23 1.61
CA HIS A 143 9.40 -2.37 0.91
C HIS A 143 9.16 -1.09 1.71
N ARG A 144 9.51 0.06 1.13
CA ARG A 144 9.08 1.36 1.67
C ARG A 144 7.60 1.57 1.37
N LEU A 145 6.81 1.78 2.42
CA LEU A 145 5.34 1.91 2.35
C LEU A 145 4.87 3.38 2.36
N THR A 146 5.74 4.32 2.73
CA THR A 146 5.48 5.77 2.68
C THR A 146 6.24 6.43 1.53
N GLU A 147 5.81 7.64 1.17
CA GLU A 147 6.47 8.49 0.18
C GLU A 147 6.62 9.88 0.79
N ASP A 148 7.85 10.32 0.98
CA ASP A 148 8.14 11.56 1.72
C ASP A 148 7.38 12.75 1.12
N HIS A 149 6.79 13.57 2.00
CA HIS A 149 6.16 14.82 1.63
C HIS A 149 7.20 15.95 1.58
N THR A 150 8.30 15.79 0.83
CA THR A 150 9.32 16.82 0.65
C THR A 150 9.21 17.50 -0.72
N LEU A 151 9.79 18.69 -0.85
CA LEU A 151 9.82 19.44 -2.11
C LEU A 151 10.54 18.63 -3.19
N VAL A 152 11.64 17.97 -2.82
CA VAL A 152 12.42 17.13 -3.72
C VAL A 152 11.64 15.90 -4.15
N ALA A 153 10.91 15.24 -3.24
CA ALA A 153 10.01 14.14 -3.60
C ALA A 153 8.90 14.59 -4.56
N ALA A 154 8.32 15.78 -4.32
CA ALA A 154 7.32 16.36 -5.22
C ALA A 154 7.89 16.69 -6.62
N GLN A 155 9.11 17.21 -6.70
CA GLN A 155 9.79 17.51 -7.96
C GLN A 155 10.15 16.24 -8.75
N LEU A 156 10.61 15.18 -8.06
CA LEU A 156 10.84 13.87 -8.65
C LEU A 156 9.54 13.29 -9.21
N LYS A 157 8.47 13.34 -8.42
CA LYS A 157 7.11 12.90 -8.80
C LYS A 157 6.57 13.67 -10.01
N ALA A 158 6.87 14.96 -10.12
CA ALA A 158 6.52 15.79 -11.26
C ALA A 158 7.48 15.62 -12.47
N GLY A 159 8.53 14.81 -12.36
CA GLY A 159 9.55 14.65 -13.41
C GLY A 159 10.37 15.92 -13.69
N THR A 160 10.37 16.88 -12.76
CA THR A 160 11.09 18.16 -12.91
C THR A 160 12.58 18.02 -12.61
N ILE A 161 12.96 17.01 -11.82
CA ILE A 161 14.36 16.68 -11.50
C ILE A 161 14.59 15.18 -11.60
N THR A 162 15.85 14.77 -11.76
CA THR A 162 16.28 13.36 -11.70
C THR A 162 16.63 12.94 -10.27
N LYS A 163 16.80 11.63 -10.04
CA LYS A 163 17.21 11.08 -8.73
C LYS A 163 18.58 11.61 -8.28
N GLU A 164 19.48 11.78 -9.24
CA GLU A 164 20.83 12.29 -9.01
C GLU A 164 20.79 13.76 -8.57
N GLN A 165 19.95 14.57 -9.22
CA GLN A 165 19.73 15.97 -8.84
C GLN A 165 19.05 16.11 -7.47
N ALA A 166 18.09 15.23 -7.18
CA ALA A 166 17.43 15.16 -5.89
C ALA A 166 18.41 14.90 -4.74
N ALA A 167 19.34 13.96 -4.92
CA ALA A 167 20.32 13.58 -3.89
C ALA A 167 21.24 14.75 -3.47
N THR A 168 21.56 15.65 -4.40
CA THR A 168 22.42 16.81 -4.15
C THR A 168 21.66 18.12 -3.93
N SER A 169 20.33 18.08 -3.89
CA SER A 169 19.51 19.29 -3.77
C SER A 169 19.65 19.95 -2.40
N GLN A 170 19.81 21.28 -2.39
CA GLN A 170 19.78 22.07 -1.15
C GLN A 170 18.41 22.03 -0.45
N TYR A 171 17.34 21.65 -1.16
CA TYR A 171 15.98 21.63 -0.64
C TYR A 171 15.53 20.24 -0.17
N ARG A 172 16.46 19.29 -0.02
CA ARG A 172 16.14 17.90 0.34
C ARG A 172 15.39 17.73 1.67
N ASN A 173 15.61 18.63 2.62
CA ASN A 173 14.93 18.63 3.93
C ASN A 173 13.72 19.57 3.98
N VAL A 174 13.30 20.15 2.85
CA VAL A 174 12.13 21.04 2.82
C VAL A 174 10.88 20.19 2.69
N ILE A 175 10.22 19.98 3.81
CA ILE A 175 8.90 19.33 3.89
C ILE A 175 7.79 20.25 3.35
N THR A 176 6.77 19.63 2.78
CA THR A 176 5.60 20.27 2.15
C THR A 176 4.32 20.00 2.92
N ARG A 177 4.32 19.01 3.82
CA ARG A 177 3.21 18.69 4.73
C ARG A 177 3.76 18.38 6.12
N ALA A 178 3.15 18.97 7.14
CA ALA A 178 3.41 18.68 8.54
C ALA A 178 2.16 18.89 9.38
N VAL A 179 2.09 18.18 10.49
CA VAL A 179 1.01 18.27 11.47
C VAL A 179 1.22 19.53 12.31
N GLY A 180 0.20 20.38 12.42
CA GLY A 180 0.18 21.52 13.35
C GLY A 180 0.64 22.87 12.79
N ILE A 181 1.26 22.93 11.60
CA ILE A 181 1.58 24.21 10.94
C ILE A 181 0.30 24.93 10.47
N GLN A 182 -0.65 24.16 9.96
CA GLN A 182 -1.97 24.63 9.52
C GLN A 182 -3.04 23.94 10.37
N GLU A 183 -4.26 24.48 10.35
CA GLU A 183 -5.37 23.90 11.12
C GLU A 183 -5.76 22.49 10.65
N SER A 184 -5.54 22.19 9.36
CA SER A 184 -5.77 20.88 8.77
C SER A 184 -4.58 20.43 7.92
N VAL A 185 -4.49 19.12 7.70
CA VAL A 185 -3.45 18.51 6.88
C VAL A 185 -4.02 17.34 6.10
N GLN A 186 -3.50 17.13 4.90
CA GLN A 186 -3.78 15.93 4.12
C GLN A 186 -2.97 14.75 4.66
N VAL A 187 -3.66 13.68 5.03
CA VAL A 187 -3.06 12.47 5.62
C VAL A 187 -3.07 11.36 4.56
N ASP A 188 -1.91 10.78 4.30
CA ASP A 188 -1.83 9.60 3.46
C ASP A 188 -2.13 8.36 4.33
N THR A 189 -3.08 7.53 3.91
CA THR A 189 -3.43 6.28 4.60
C THR A 189 -3.24 5.05 3.71
N LEU A 190 -2.77 3.95 4.29
CA LEU A 190 -2.58 2.68 3.58
C LEU A 190 -3.01 1.51 4.46
N ILE A 191 -3.96 0.71 3.97
CA ILE A 191 -4.36 -0.53 4.63
C ILE A 191 -3.48 -1.66 4.16
N VAL A 192 -2.92 -2.41 5.11
CA VAL A 192 -2.02 -3.54 4.87
C VAL A 192 -2.57 -4.82 5.50
N ASP A 193 -2.38 -5.94 4.82
CA ASP A 193 -2.56 -7.28 5.41
C ASP A 193 -1.31 -7.63 6.22
N LEU A 194 -1.46 -8.14 7.44
CA LEU A 194 -0.37 -8.64 8.28
C LEU A 194 -0.23 -10.15 8.12
N MET A 195 1.00 -10.62 8.07
CA MET A 195 1.36 -12.03 7.96
C MET A 195 2.40 -12.40 9.02
N PRO A 196 2.38 -13.64 9.55
CA PRO A 196 3.44 -14.12 10.43
C PRO A 196 4.82 -13.91 9.80
N GLY A 197 5.74 -13.35 10.57
CA GLY A 197 7.11 -13.11 10.12
C GLY A 197 7.35 -11.72 9.55
N ASP A 198 6.31 -10.92 9.28
CA ASP A 198 6.50 -9.53 8.89
C ASP A 198 7.27 -8.74 9.94
N VAL A 199 8.14 -7.84 9.47
CA VAL A 199 8.79 -6.84 10.31
C VAL A 199 8.51 -5.47 9.74
N PHE A 200 7.85 -4.62 10.50
CA PHE A 200 7.69 -3.21 10.18
C PHE A 200 8.76 -2.39 10.90
N LEU A 201 9.31 -1.39 10.22
CA LEU A 201 10.20 -0.37 10.79
C LEU A 201 9.59 1.01 10.52
N LEU A 202 9.27 1.73 11.59
CA LEU A 202 8.88 3.13 11.55
C LEU A 202 10.07 3.96 12.03
N CYS A 203 10.42 5.04 11.33
CA CYS A 203 11.58 5.85 11.71
C CYS A 203 11.49 7.32 11.28
N SER A 204 12.19 8.18 12.01
CA SER A 204 12.43 9.60 11.64
C SER A 204 13.54 9.74 10.60
N ASP A 205 13.74 10.96 10.10
CA ASP A 205 14.74 11.25 9.08
C ASP A 205 16.18 11.12 9.59
N GLY A 206 16.40 11.32 10.88
CA GLY A 206 17.68 11.07 11.52
C GLY A 206 18.10 9.61 11.50
N LEU A 207 17.21 8.67 11.17
CA LEU A 207 17.60 7.29 10.85
C LEU A 207 17.84 7.10 9.35
N HIS A 208 16.80 7.32 8.52
CA HIS A 208 16.87 7.01 7.09
C HIS A 208 17.76 7.98 6.30
N GLY A 209 18.23 9.05 6.93
CA GLY A 209 19.28 9.93 6.40
C GLY A 209 20.69 9.34 6.51
N TYR A 210 20.88 8.26 7.27
CA TYR A 210 22.17 7.56 7.43
C TYR A 210 22.14 6.10 7.02
N ILE A 211 20.96 5.50 6.83
CA ILE A 211 20.79 4.09 6.48
C ILE A 211 20.03 4.01 5.17
N GLU A 212 20.64 3.39 4.17
CA GLU A 212 20.02 3.18 2.87
C GLU A 212 19.01 2.03 2.93
N ASP A 213 18.01 2.06 2.04
CA ASP A 213 16.90 1.10 2.02
C ASP A 213 17.41 -0.36 1.87
N GLU A 214 18.50 -0.57 1.13
CA GLU A 214 19.12 -1.89 0.90
C GLU A 214 19.79 -2.48 2.15
N GLU A 215 20.15 -1.65 3.13
CA GLU A 215 20.81 -2.09 4.37
C GLU A 215 19.79 -2.62 5.40
N ILE A 216 18.51 -2.24 5.27
CA ILE A 216 17.45 -2.60 6.21
C ILE A 216 17.23 -4.12 6.21
N LEU A 217 17.18 -4.76 5.04
CA LEU A 217 16.91 -6.19 4.93
C LEU A 217 17.99 -7.05 5.62
N PRO A 218 19.31 -6.87 5.34
CA PRO A 218 20.37 -7.59 6.06
C PRO A 218 20.31 -7.39 7.57
N LEU A 219 20.02 -6.18 8.05
CA LEU A 219 19.91 -5.89 9.48
C LEU A 219 18.75 -6.67 10.11
N VAL A 220 17.56 -6.61 9.51
CA VAL A 220 16.37 -7.32 9.99
C VAL A 220 16.56 -8.85 9.94
N ALA A 221 17.28 -9.36 8.94
CA ALA A 221 17.55 -10.80 8.84
C ALA A 221 18.61 -11.30 9.83
N GLY A 222 19.57 -10.44 10.22
CA GLY A 222 20.73 -10.81 11.04
C GLY A 222 20.56 -10.62 12.55
N LEU A 223 19.50 -9.94 13.00
CA LEU A 223 19.32 -9.52 14.39
C LEU A 223 17.97 -9.94 14.96
N GLN A 224 17.91 -10.10 16.28
CA GLN A 224 16.63 -10.27 16.96
C GLN A 224 15.83 -8.97 16.94
N PRO A 225 14.49 -9.02 16.86
CA PRO A 225 13.65 -7.80 16.78
C PRO A 225 13.91 -6.79 17.90
N GLY A 226 14.20 -7.24 19.12
CA GLY A 226 14.50 -6.38 20.27
C GLY A 226 15.82 -5.62 20.19
N ASP A 227 16.80 -6.13 19.43
CA ASP A 227 18.11 -5.49 19.27
C ASP A 227 18.15 -4.47 18.12
N LEU A 228 17.17 -4.54 17.20
CA LEU A 228 17.16 -3.73 15.99
C LEU A 228 17.12 -2.22 16.27
N PRO A 229 16.22 -1.67 17.11
CA PRO A 229 16.19 -0.22 17.35
C PRO A 229 17.53 0.32 17.87
N ARG A 230 18.16 -0.40 18.81
CA ARG A 230 19.48 -0.06 19.34
C ARG A 230 20.54 -0.05 18.24
N LYS A 231 20.63 -1.13 17.46
CA LYS A 231 21.66 -1.23 16.43
C LYS A 231 21.50 -0.16 15.34
N LEU A 232 20.27 0.11 14.93
CA LEU A 232 19.92 1.14 13.95
C LEU A 232 20.34 2.53 14.43
N VAL A 233 20.01 2.88 15.68
CA VAL A 233 20.38 4.17 16.29
C VAL A 233 21.90 4.30 16.46
N GLU A 234 22.58 3.24 16.90
CA GLU A 234 24.05 3.22 16.99
C GLU A 234 24.70 3.49 15.63
N MET A 235 24.25 2.80 14.58
CA MET A 235 24.78 2.99 13.22
C MET A 235 24.58 4.41 12.70
N ALA A 236 23.40 5.00 12.89
CA ALA A 236 23.13 6.38 12.49
C ALA A 236 24.00 7.39 13.26
N ASN A 237 24.21 7.14 14.56
CA ASN A 237 25.12 7.94 15.39
C ASN A 237 26.58 7.83 14.98
N GLU A 238 27.06 6.62 14.63
CA GLU A 238 28.42 6.38 14.12
C GLU A 238 28.66 7.08 12.77
N ARG A 239 27.62 7.19 11.94
CA ARG A 239 27.67 7.84 10.61
C ARG A 239 27.48 9.35 10.65
N GLY A 240 27.25 9.93 11.83
CA GLY A 240 27.30 11.38 12.05
C GLY A 240 26.34 11.91 13.09
N GLY A 241 25.16 11.29 13.23
CA GLY A 241 24.14 11.64 14.24
C GLY A 241 23.82 13.13 14.30
N LYS A 242 23.59 13.77 13.15
CA LYS A 242 23.33 15.22 13.08
C LYS A 242 21.93 15.61 13.55
N ASP A 243 20.99 14.67 13.55
CA ASP A 243 19.61 14.89 13.99
C ASP A 243 19.20 13.95 15.11
N ASN A 244 17.99 14.14 15.64
CA ASN A 244 17.33 13.19 16.51
C ASN A 244 17.03 11.89 15.75
N ILE A 245 17.19 10.74 16.41
CA ILE A 245 17.15 9.45 15.75
C ILE A 245 16.12 8.58 16.47
N THR A 246 15.06 8.22 15.77
CA THR A 246 13.98 7.39 16.33
C THR A 246 13.68 6.21 15.42
N ALA A 247 13.59 5.03 16.03
CA ALA A 247 13.27 3.77 15.36
C ALA A 247 12.28 2.96 16.20
N VAL A 248 11.19 2.54 15.59
CA VAL A 248 10.21 1.60 16.16
C VAL A 248 10.10 0.39 15.25
N VAL A 249 10.37 -0.79 15.80
CA VAL A 249 10.31 -2.08 15.11
C VAL A 249 9.12 -2.86 15.62
N VAL A 250 8.32 -3.41 14.71
CA VAL A 250 7.15 -4.24 15.01
C VAL A 250 7.27 -5.57 14.28
N LYS A 251 7.45 -6.65 15.04
CA LYS A 251 7.43 -8.02 14.54
C LYS A 251 6.02 -8.58 14.65
N VAL A 252 5.47 -9.08 13.55
CA VAL A 252 4.24 -9.86 13.56
C VAL A 252 4.58 -11.31 13.86
N ALA A 253 4.14 -11.77 15.02
CA ALA A 253 4.25 -13.15 15.44
C ALA A 253 2.92 -13.89 15.20
N GLY A 254 3.04 -15.16 14.85
CA GLY A 254 1.93 -16.07 14.62
C GLY A 254 2.48 -17.49 14.57
N ASP A 255 1.67 -18.46 14.97
CA ASP A 255 2.10 -19.86 14.97
C ASP A 255 2.47 -20.28 13.54
N SER A 256 3.69 -20.77 13.33
CA SER A 256 4.18 -21.17 12.00
C SER A 256 3.39 -22.37 11.47
N ALA A 257 2.79 -23.19 12.35
CA ALA A 257 1.83 -24.23 11.96
C ALA A 257 0.51 -23.64 11.41
N ALA A 258 0.18 -22.39 11.74
CA ALA A 258 -0.95 -21.62 11.22
C ALA A 258 -0.61 -20.78 9.96
N LEU A 259 0.59 -20.94 9.38
CA LEU A 259 0.87 -20.54 7.98
C LEU A 259 -0.12 -21.20 6.99
N ALA A 260 -0.80 -22.27 7.44
CA ALA A 260 -1.92 -22.93 6.76
C ALA A 260 -3.32 -22.34 7.11
N SER A 261 -3.41 -21.21 7.81
CA SER A 261 -4.69 -20.51 7.96
C SER A 261 -5.14 -19.96 6.60
N GLU A 262 -6.41 -20.15 6.25
CA GLU A 262 -6.94 -19.75 4.95
C GLU A 262 -6.70 -18.26 4.66
N GLU A 263 -6.71 -17.39 5.66
CA GLU A 263 -6.53 -15.94 5.53
C GLU A 263 -5.09 -15.52 5.17
N THR A 264 -4.07 -16.14 5.77
CA THR A 264 -2.66 -15.82 5.47
C THR A 264 -2.31 -16.30 4.07
N SER A 265 -2.72 -17.53 3.74
CA SER A 265 -2.61 -18.10 2.40
C SER A 265 -3.35 -17.23 1.37
N GLU A 266 -4.52 -16.68 1.71
CA GLU A 266 -5.28 -15.80 0.83
C GLU A 266 -4.59 -14.44 0.62
N ALA A 267 -4.08 -13.78 1.67
CA ALA A 267 -3.38 -12.49 1.52
C ALA A 267 -2.17 -12.62 0.58
N GLN A 268 -1.38 -13.69 0.74
CA GLN A 268 -0.27 -14.01 -0.15
C GLN A 268 -0.76 -14.31 -1.58
N SER A 269 -1.79 -15.14 -1.72
CA SER A 269 -2.37 -15.50 -3.03
C SER A 269 -2.91 -14.27 -3.76
N ARG A 270 -3.54 -13.32 -3.07
CA ARG A 270 -4.04 -12.06 -3.63
C ARG A 270 -2.91 -11.20 -4.17
N MET A 271 -1.83 -11.04 -3.40
CA MET A 271 -0.65 -10.29 -3.85
C MET A 271 0.02 -10.95 -5.05
N GLU A 272 0.24 -12.25 -5.01
CA GLU A 272 0.85 -12.99 -6.11
C GLU A 272 -0.02 -12.94 -7.38
N ALA A 273 -1.34 -13.11 -7.24
CA ALA A 273 -2.26 -13.02 -8.36
C ALA A 273 -2.28 -11.62 -8.96
N LEU A 274 -2.33 -10.57 -8.15
CA LEU A 274 -2.29 -9.18 -8.63
C LEU A 274 -1.01 -8.89 -9.42
N ARG A 275 0.15 -9.35 -8.94
CA ARG A 275 1.46 -9.15 -9.60
C ARG A 275 1.56 -9.82 -10.97
N LYS A 276 0.81 -10.91 -11.21
CA LYS A 276 0.77 -11.62 -12.49
C LYS A 276 -0.09 -10.94 -13.54
N ILE A 277 -0.98 -10.02 -13.14
CA ILE A 277 -1.84 -9.31 -14.08
C ILE A 277 -1.03 -8.23 -14.79
N PRO A 278 -0.99 -8.22 -16.14
CA PRO A 278 -0.21 -7.25 -16.91
C PRO A 278 -0.50 -5.79 -16.54
N LEU A 279 -1.75 -5.50 -16.18
CA LEU A 279 -2.19 -4.18 -15.77
C LEU A 279 -1.48 -3.64 -14.51
N PHE A 280 -1.10 -4.50 -13.58
CA PHE A 280 -0.55 -4.11 -12.28
C PHE A 280 0.95 -4.45 -12.10
N ARG A 281 1.58 -5.09 -13.10
CA ARG A 281 2.96 -5.61 -13.00
C ARG A 281 4.03 -4.53 -12.79
N HIS A 282 3.76 -3.30 -13.24
CA HIS A 282 4.70 -2.16 -13.15
C HIS A 282 4.48 -1.29 -11.90
N LEU A 283 3.47 -1.61 -11.10
CA LEU A 283 3.23 -0.94 -9.82
C LEU A 283 4.28 -1.39 -8.80
N THR A 284 4.70 -0.46 -7.95
CA THR A 284 5.51 -0.73 -6.76
C THR A 284 4.71 -1.55 -5.75
N TYR A 285 5.39 -2.13 -4.75
CA TYR A 285 4.71 -2.89 -3.70
C TYR A 285 3.69 -2.04 -2.92
N LYS A 286 3.99 -0.77 -2.63
CA LYS A 286 3.05 0.19 -2.01
C LYS A 286 1.80 0.33 -2.87
N GLU A 287 1.96 0.61 -4.16
CA GLU A 287 0.85 0.82 -5.11
C GLU A 287 0.02 -0.46 -5.29
N GLN A 288 0.66 -1.64 -5.35
CA GLN A 288 -0.04 -2.93 -5.37
C GLN A 288 -0.83 -3.15 -4.08
N THR A 289 -0.26 -2.81 -2.93
CA THR A 289 -0.95 -2.88 -1.64
C THR A 289 -2.14 -1.92 -1.60
N ALA A 290 -2.01 -0.72 -2.17
CA ALA A 290 -3.11 0.22 -2.32
C ALA A 290 -4.24 -0.34 -3.21
N VAL A 291 -3.92 -1.02 -4.32
CA VAL A 291 -4.91 -1.73 -5.14
C VAL A 291 -5.56 -2.88 -4.37
N LEU A 292 -4.80 -3.67 -3.61
CA LEU A 292 -5.37 -4.72 -2.75
C LEU A 292 -6.23 -4.17 -1.62
N SER A 293 -5.97 -2.93 -1.20
CA SER A 293 -6.74 -2.27 -0.14
C SER A 293 -8.18 -1.99 -0.56
N ILE A 294 -8.44 -1.80 -1.86
CA ILE A 294 -9.79 -1.59 -2.42
C ILE A 294 -10.43 -2.89 -2.94
N ALA A 295 -9.65 -3.96 -3.08
CA ALA A 295 -10.15 -5.23 -3.60
C ALA A 295 -10.95 -6.00 -2.55
N THR A 296 -12.09 -6.54 -2.94
CA THR A 296 -12.95 -7.39 -2.08
C THR A 296 -12.86 -8.85 -2.50
N THR A 297 -13.27 -9.77 -1.62
CA THR A 297 -13.33 -11.20 -1.94
C THR A 297 -14.79 -11.63 -2.07
N ARG A 298 -15.11 -12.39 -3.14
CA ARG A 298 -16.43 -13.00 -3.36
C ARG A 298 -16.29 -14.50 -3.56
N THR A 299 -17.27 -15.25 -3.06
CA THR A 299 -17.32 -16.72 -3.18
C THR A 299 -18.55 -17.15 -3.96
N TYR A 300 -18.37 -18.11 -4.85
CA TYR A 300 -19.38 -18.61 -5.78
C TYR A 300 -19.49 -20.14 -5.63
N PRO A 301 -20.70 -20.71 -5.49
CA PRO A 301 -20.88 -22.15 -5.56
C PRO A 301 -20.69 -22.65 -6.99
N ALA A 302 -20.43 -23.95 -7.15
CA ALA A 302 -20.33 -24.59 -8.45
C ALA A 302 -21.63 -24.37 -9.28
N GLY A 303 -21.46 -24.18 -10.58
CA GLY A 303 -22.52 -23.88 -11.55
C GLY A 303 -22.96 -22.41 -11.61
N ARG A 304 -22.56 -21.57 -10.63
CA ARG A 304 -22.98 -20.17 -10.57
C ARG A 304 -22.27 -19.31 -11.62
N GLU A 305 -23.05 -18.49 -12.33
CA GLU A 305 -22.53 -17.45 -13.23
C GLU A 305 -21.96 -16.29 -12.41
N ILE A 306 -20.74 -15.89 -12.76
CA ILE A 306 -20.02 -14.77 -12.15
C ILE A 306 -20.25 -13.51 -12.97
N VAL A 307 -20.14 -13.62 -14.29
CA VAL A 307 -20.54 -12.60 -15.27
C VAL A 307 -21.26 -13.26 -16.42
N VAL A 308 -22.15 -12.52 -17.10
CA VAL A 308 -22.99 -13.04 -18.18
C VAL A 308 -22.73 -12.23 -19.45
N GLU A 309 -22.54 -12.92 -20.58
CA GLU A 309 -22.36 -12.32 -21.90
C GLU A 309 -23.48 -11.32 -22.22
N GLY A 310 -23.13 -10.17 -22.81
CA GLY A 310 -24.08 -9.13 -23.19
C GLY A 310 -24.59 -8.25 -22.05
N GLN A 311 -24.34 -8.61 -20.78
CA GLN A 311 -24.66 -7.73 -19.65
C GLN A 311 -23.58 -6.66 -19.45
N PRO A 312 -23.92 -5.47 -18.93
CA PRO A 312 -22.90 -4.51 -18.51
C PRO A 312 -22.09 -5.06 -17.32
N GLY A 313 -20.86 -4.60 -17.15
CA GLY A 313 -20.14 -4.88 -15.90
C GLY A 313 -18.86 -4.08 -15.73
N GLU A 314 -18.70 -3.55 -14.52
CA GLU A 314 -17.65 -2.57 -14.18
C GLU A 314 -16.58 -3.17 -13.24
N GLU A 315 -16.39 -4.48 -13.32
CA GLU A 315 -15.57 -5.23 -12.35
C GLU A 315 -14.54 -6.11 -13.05
N LEU A 316 -13.33 -6.11 -12.50
CA LEU A 316 -12.28 -7.10 -12.77
C LEU A 316 -12.34 -8.19 -11.70
N PHE A 317 -12.26 -9.44 -12.14
CA PHE A 317 -12.21 -10.62 -11.29
C PHE A 317 -10.88 -11.34 -11.45
N VAL A 318 -10.35 -11.84 -10.35
CA VAL A 318 -9.13 -12.65 -10.30
C VAL A 318 -9.44 -13.90 -9.48
N VAL A 319 -9.25 -15.07 -10.07
CA VAL A 319 -9.49 -16.35 -9.38
C VAL A 319 -8.38 -16.56 -8.36
N ILE A 320 -8.75 -16.63 -7.08
CA ILE A 320 -7.81 -16.90 -5.98
C ILE A 320 -7.79 -18.40 -5.70
N ARG A 321 -8.96 -19.04 -5.72
CA ARG A 321 -9.13 -20.48 -5.52
C ARG A 321 -10.31 -20.97 -6.36
N GLY A 322 -10.24 -22.19 -6.85
CA GLY A 322 -11.28 -22.78 -7.68
C GLY A 322 -10.98 -22.75 -9.17
N ARG A 323 -12.01 -22.99 -9.97
CA ARG A 323 -11.97 -22.98 -11.44
C ARG A 323 -13.21 -22.31 -12.03
N VAL A 324 -13.02 -21.66 -13.16
CA VAL A 324 -14.11 -21.05 -13.93
C VAL A 324 -13.98 -21.40 -15.41
N ALA A 325 -15.11 -21.67 -16.06
CA ALA A 325 -15.22 -21.81 -17.49
C ALA A 325 -15.64 -20.48 -18.12
N ILE A 326 -15.06 -20.14 -19.26
CA ILE A 326 -15.44 -19.01 -20.10
C ILE A 326 -16.24 -19.55 -21.28
N GLU A 327 -17.49 -19.10 -21.41
CA GLU A 327 -18.43 -19.53 -22.44
C GLU A 327 -18.77 -18.34 -23.34
N LYS A 328 -18.66 -18.49 -24.66
CA LYS A 328 -19.10 -17.50 -25.64
C LYS A 328 -20.10 -18.13 -26.59
N ASN A 329 -21.27 -17.51 -26.76
CA ASN A 329 -22.38 -18.10 -27.53
C ASN A 329 -22.75 -19.53 -27.06
N GLY A 330 -22.62 -19.81 -25.75
CA GLY A 330 -22.90 -21.12 -25.16
C GLY A 330 -21.84 -22.20 -25.40
N VAL A 331 -20.71 -21.86 -26.04
CA VAL A 331 -19.58 -22.78 -26.24
C VAL A 331 -18.46 -22.41 -25.28
N GLU A 332 -17.93 -23.39 -24.55
CA GLU A 332 -16.75 -23.20 -23.69
C GLU A 332 -15.51 -22.94 -24.57
N ILE A 333 -14.87 -21.79 -24.35
CA ILE A 333 -13.68 -21.35 -25.10
C ILE A 333 -12.39 -21.42 -24.29
N ALA A 334 -12.48 -21.41 -22.96
CA ALA A 334 -11.32 -21.49 -22.07
C ALA A 334 -11.72 -21.86 -20.63
N GLU A 335 -10.78 -22.42 -19.88
CA GLU A 335 -10.86 -22.60 -18.43
C GLU A 335 -9.80 -21.72 -17.75
N LEU A 336 -10.18 -21.02 -16.68
CA LEU A 336 -9.24 -20.29 -15.81
C LEU A 336 -9.15 -20.95 -14.43
N ARG A 337 -7.93 -20.98 -13.89
CA ARG A 337 -7.60 -21.48 -12.55
C ARG A 337 -7.07 -20.34 -11.68
N SER A 338 -6.62 -20.66 -10.46
CA SER A 338 -5.97 -19.70 -9.57
C SER A 338 -4.89 -18.87 -10.28
N GLY A 339 -4.93 -17.55 -10.12
CA GLY A 339 -4.11 -16.56 -10.83
C GLY A 339 -4.69 -16.09 -12.17
N GLY A 340 -5.66 -16.81 -12.74
CA GLY A 340 -6.42 -16.37 -13.92
C GLY A 340 -7.32 -15.19 -13.60
N HIS A 341 -7.53 -14.30 -14.57
CA HIS A 341 -8.33 -13.09 -14.40
C HIS A 341 -9.23 -12.85 -15.62
N PHE A 342 -10.34 -12.14 -15.41
CA PHE A 342 -11.29 -11.79 -16.46
C PHE A 342 -12.04 -10.49 -16.12
N GLY A 343 -12.57 -9.82 -17.15
CA GLY A 343 -13.32 -8.57 -16.97
C GLY A 343 -12.47 -7.30 -16.91
N GLU A 344 -11.18 -7.34 -17.26
CA GLU A 344 -10.29 -6.16 -17.28
C GLU A 344 -10.86 -4.96 -18.04
N MET A 345 -11.56 -5.20 -19.16
CA MET A 345 -12.15 -4.13 -19.97
C MET A 345 -13.23 -3.35 -19.23
N GLY A 346 -13.91 -3.98 -18.27
CA GLY A 346 -14.89 -3.32 -17.41
C GLY A 346 -14.29 -2.27 -16.47
N LEU A 347 -12.95 -2.22 -16.33
CA LEU A 347 -12.27 -1.12 -15.63
C LEU A 347 -12.06 0.11 -16.52
N ILE A 348 -12.07 -0.08 -17.85
CA ILE A 348 -11.76 0.97 -18.83
C ILE A 348 -13.05 1.62 -19.32
N ASP A 349 -14.01 0.82 -19.77
CA ASP A 349 -15.28 1.27 -20.34
C ASP A 349 -16.48 0.47 -19.81
N ASN A 350 -17.68 0.82 -20.28
CA ASN A 350 -18.93 0.16 -19.92
C ASN A 350 -19.45 -0.75 -21.06
N ALA A 351 -18.55 -1.29 -21.88
CA ALA A 351 -18.95 -2.24 -22.91
C ALA A 351 -19.58 -3.50 -22.28
N PRO A 352 -20.56 -4.12 -22.96
CA PRO A 352 -21.11 -5.40 -22.52
C PRO A 352 -20.03 -6.47 -22.37
N ARG A 353 -20.22 -7.39 -21.42
CA ARG A 353 -19.34 -8.55 -21.25
C ARG A 353 -19.28 -9.37 -22.53
N SER A 354 -18.08 -9.73 -22.95
CA SER A 354 -17.82 -10.45 -24.20
C SER A 354 -18.03 -11.96 -24.13
N ALA A 355 -18.21 -12.50 -22.92
CA ALA A 355 -18.42 -13.92 -22.65
C ALA A 355 -19.07 -14.08 -21.26
N THR A 356 -19.74 -15.21 -21.04
CA THR A 356 -20.20 -15.66 -19.73
C THR A 356 -19.05 -16.35 -19.02
N VAL A 357 -18.92 -16.14 -17.71
CA VAL A 357 -17.95 -16.87 -16.87
C VAL A 357 -18.68 -17.58 -15.75
N ARG A 358 -18.49 -18.89 -15.64
CA ARG A 358 -19.19 -19.75 -14.69
C ARG A 358 -18.22 -20.46 -13.77
N ALA A 359 -18.50 -20.50 -12.48
CA ALA A 359 -17.74 -21.32 -11.54
C ALA A 359 -18.02 -22.81 -11.79
N THR A 360 -17.01 -23.60 -12.15
CA THR A 360 -17.17 -25.06 -12.39
C THR A 360 -17.06 -25.88 -11.10
N GLU A 361 -16.46 -25.29 -10.07
CA GLU A 361 -16.40 -25.80 -8.70
C GLU A 361 -16.60 -24.63 -7.71
N PRO A 362 -16.67 -24.85 -6.38
CA PRO A 362 -16.66 -23.75 -5.42
C PRO A 362 -15.45 -22.85 -5.63
N THR A 363 -15.71 -21.61 -6.04
CA THR A 363 -14.69 -20.67 -6.52
C THR A 363 -14.70 -19.40 -5.70
N ARG A 364 -13.51 -18.89 -5.39
CA ARG A 364 -13.29 -17.65 -4.67
C ARG A 364 -12.49 -16.69 -5.53
N THR A 365 -13.02 -15.47 -5.70
CA THR A 365 -12.43 -14.44 -6.54
C THR A 365 -12.11 -13.19 -5.74
N MET A 366 -11.02 -12.52 -6.11
CA MET A 366 -10.76 -11.14 -5.76
C MET A 366 -11.42 -10.24 -6.82
N VAL A 367 -12.11 -9.21 -6.37
CA VAL A 367 -12.90 -8.30 -7.20
C VAL A 367 -12.39 -6.88 -7.01
N ILE A 368 -12.13 -6.20 -8.13
CA ILE A 368 -11.78 -4.78 -8.18
C ILE A 368 -12.87 -4.08 -8.99
N ALA A 369 -13.64 -3.22 -8.34
CA ALA A 369 -14.65 -2.40 -9.01
C ALA A 369 -14.02 -1.16 -9.64
N ARG A 370 -14.56 -0.75 -10.79
CA ARG A 370 -14.11 0.45 -11.52
C ARG A 370 -14.23 1.71 -10.66
N SER A 371 -15.32 1.87 -9.93
CA SER A 371 -15.54 3.01 -9.04
C SER A 371 -14.42 3.16 -8.01
N ASP A 372 -14.01 2.06 -7.41
CA ASP A 372 -13.00 2.04 -6.35
C ASP A 372 -11.60 2.28 -6.91
N LEU A 373 -11.30 1.68 -8.07
CA LEU A 373 -10.05 1.91 -8.78
C LEU A 373 -9.92 3.37 -9.25
N MET A 374 -11.00 3.94 -9.80
CA MET A 374 -11.03 5.35 -10.20
C MET A 374 -10.90 6.27 -8.97
N GLY A 375 -11.51 5.90 -7.85
CA GLY A 375 -11.33 6.60 -6.57
C GLY A 375 -9.88 6.58 -6.11
N LEU A 376 -9.20 5.43 -6.21
CA LEU A 376 -7.78 5.30 -5.89
C LEU A 376 -6.90 6.13 -6.84
N MET A 377 -7.14 6.06 -8.15
CA MET A 377 -6.40 6.83 -9.16
C MET A 377 -6.55 8.34 -8.99
N LYS A 378 -7.73 8.82 -8.54
CA LYS A 378 -7.94 10.24 -8.23
C LYS A 378 -7.11 10.72 -7.03
N ARG A 379 -6.89 9.85 -6.04
CA ARG A 379 -6.08 10.15 -4.85
C ARG A 379 -4.58 10.00 -5.12
N GLU A 380 -4.20 9.02 -5.94
CA GLU A 380 -2.81 8.70 -6.25
C GLU A 380 -2.47 8.96 -7.72
N ALA A 381 -2.07 10.20 -8.03
CA ALA A 381 -1.81 10.61 -9.42
C ALA A 381 -0.70 9.79 -10.12
N ILE A 382 0.39 9.40 -9.43
CA ILE A 382 1.42 8.55 -10.04
C ILE A 382 0.86 7.18 -10.40
N LEU A 383 0.12 6.56 -9.47
CA LEU A 383 -0.53 5.27 -9.70
C LEU A 383 -1.43 5.36 -10.92
N ALA A 384 -2.21 6.44 -11.04
CA ALA A 384 -3.05 6.69 -12.21
C ALA A 384 -2.26 6.74 -13.52
N VAL A 385 -1.15 7.47 -13.55
CA VAL A 385 -0.29 7.55 -14.75
C VAL A 385 0.29 6.19 -15.13
N LYS A 386 0.82 5.43 -14.16
CA LYS A 386 1.35 4.07 -14.39
C LYS A 386 0.27 3.11 -14.87
N MET A 387 -0.93 3.21 -14.31
CA MET A 387 -2.09 2.41 -14.72
C MET A 387 -2.50 2.74 -16.16
N LEU A 388 -2.63 4.02 -16.50
CA LEU A 388 -2.94 4.46 -17.87
C LEU A 388 -1.89 3.96 -18.87
N TRP A 389 -0.60 4.04 -18.53
CA TRP A 389 0.47 3.51 -19.37
C TRP A 389 0.37 2.00 -19.53
N SER A 390 0.11 1.28 -18.43
CA SER A 390 -0.07 -0.18 -18.46
C SER A 390 -1.28 -0.58 -19.32
N PHE A 391 -2.38 0.16 -19.25
CA PHE A 391 -3.53 -0.02 -20.14
C PHE A 391 -3.16 0.18 -21.61
N VAL A 392 -2.42 1.25 -21.94
CA VAL A 392 -1.97 1.52 -23.32
C VAL A 392 -1.08 0.39 -23.84
N GLN A 393 -0.16 -0.13 -23.02
CA GLN A 393 0.68 -1.26 -23.39
C GLN A 393 -0.15 -2.52 -23.65
N VAL A 394 -1.07 -2.88 -22.74
CA VAL A 394 -1.95 -4.05 -22.90
C VAL A 394 -2.81 -3.94 -24.15
N LEU A 395 -3.38 -2.76 -24.43
CA LEU A 395 -4.15 -2.52 -25.65
C LEU A 395 -3.29 -2.60 -26.91
N SER A 396 -2.06 -2.05 -26.87
CA SER A 396 -1.13 -2.15 -28.00
C SER A 396 -0.74 -3.60 -28.29
N ASP A 397 -0.45 -4.39 -27.25
CA ASP A 397 -0.09 -5.79 -27.39
C ASP A 397 -1.26 -6.61 -27.95
N ARG A 398 -2.49 -6.38 -27.44
CA ARG A 398 -3.70 -7.02 -27.97
C ARG A 398 -3.96 -6.64 -29.43
N LEU A 399 -3.82 -5.37 -29.80
CA LEU A 399 -4.03 -4.91 -31.18
C LEU A 399 -3.02 -5.54 -32.14
N ARG A 400 -1.75 -5.69 -31.72
CA ARG A 400 -0.73 -6.40 -32.50
C ARG A 400 -1.11 -7.87 -32.67
N ALA A 401 -1.50 -8.55 -31.58
CA ALA A 401 -1.92 -9.95 -31.63
C ALA A 401 -3.10 -10.16 -32.58
N THR A 402 -4.17 -9.35 -32.47
CA THR A 402 -5.33 -9.43 -33.36
C THR A 402 -4.96 -9.16 -34.83
N ASN A 403 -4.07 -8.19 -35.10
CA ASN A 403 -3.61 -7.94 -36.47
C ASN A 403 -2.79 -9.12 -37.03
N SER A 404 -1.97 -9.78 -36.20
CA SER A 404 -1.24 -10.99 -36.57
C SER A 404 -2.18 -12.15 -36.89
N GLU A 405 -3.12 -12.46 -36.00
CA GLU A 405 -4.13 -13.52 -36.19
C GLU A 405 -4.98 -13.26 -37.45
N LEU A 406 -5.40 -12.02 -37.69
CA LEU A 406 -6.17 -11.66 -38.88
C LEU A 406 -5.35 -11.81 -40.16
N SER A 407 -4.04 -11.50 -40.11
CA SER A 407 -3.14 -11.67 -41.25
C SER A 407 -2.93 -13.15 -41.57
N GLU A 408 -2.72 -13.99 -40.55
CA GLU A 408 -2.59 -15.44 -40.68
C GLU A 408 -3.85 -16.06 -41.27
N ALA A 409 -5.03 -15.74 -40.72
CA ALA A 409 -6.31 -16.23 -41.22
C ALA A 409 -6.58 -15.80 -42.68
N ARG A 410 -6.19 -14.57 -43.06
CA ARG A 410 -6.28 -14.12 -44.46
C ARG A 410 -5.33 -14.88 -45.39
N GLN A 411 -4.14 -15.20 -44.92
CA GLN A 411 -3.15 -15.95 -45.69
C GLN A 411 -3.60 -17.40 -45.89
N GLU A 412 -4.13 -18.05 -44.84
CA GLU A 412 -4.74 -19.38 -44.94
C GLU A 412 -5.94 -19.40 -45.89
N LEU A 413 -6.82 -18.40 -45.82
CA LEU A 413 -7.95 -18.28 -46.73
C LEU A 413 -7.49 -18.11 -48.19
N ALA A 414 -6.46 -17.29 -48.44
CA ALA A 414 -5.89 -17.11 -49.76
C ALA A 414 -5.26 -18.40 -50.31
N VAL A 415 -4.58 -19.18 -49.46
CA VAL A 415 -4.04 -20.49 -49.83
C VAL A 415 -5.16 -21.50 -50.13
N ALA A 416 -6.20 -21.56 -49.31
CA ALA A 416 -7.35 -22.44 -49.53
C ALA A 416 -8.09 -22.10 -50.85
N GLN A 417 -8.28 -20.82 -51.15
CA GLN A 417 -8.87 -20.35 -52.40
C GLN A 417 -7.99 -20.65 -53.62
N ALA A 418 -6.67 -20.64 -53.47
CA ALA A 418 -5.73 -20.99 -54.54
C ALA A 418 -5.69 -22.50 -54.85
N ILE A 419 -6.13 -23.37 -53.93
CA ILE A 419 -6.17 -24.83 -54.10
C ILE A 419 -7.50 -25.31 -54.69
N GLN A 420 -8.59 -24.55 -54.53
CA GLN A 420 -9.92 -24.89 -55.07
C GLN A 420 -10.01 -25.14 -56.59
N PRO A 421 -9.20 -24.54 -57.49
CA PRO A 421 -9.31 -24.81 -58.93
C PRO A 421 -8.84 -26.22 -59.36
N PHE A 422 -8.23 -27.00 -58.48
CA PHE A 422 -7.64 -28.32 -58.81
C PHE A 422 -8.41 -29.52 -58.25
N ALA A 423 -9.61 -29.32 -57.70
CA ALA A 423 -10.42 -30.37 -57.08
C ALA A 423 -11.66 -30.80 -57.90
N GLU A 424 -11.87 -30.22 -59.09
CA GLU A 424 -13.02 -30.52 -59.97
C GLU A 424 -12.67 -31.20 -61.31
N ASP A 425 -11.45 -31.75 -61.48
CA ASP A 425 -11.10 -32.60 -62.65
C ASP A 425 -11.09 -34.10 -62.33
#